data_AF-A0A1B6M0Z2-F1
#
_entry.id   AF-A0A1B6M0Z2-F1
#
_cell.length_a   1.000
_cell.length_b   1.000
_cell.length_c   1.000
_cell.angle_alpha   90.00
_cell.angle_beta   90.00
_cell.angle_gamma   90.00
#
_symmetry.space_group_name_H-M   'P 1'
#
loop_
_entity.id
_entity.type
_entity.pdbx_description
1 polymer ?
#
loop_
_entity_poly.entity_id
_entity_poly.type
_entity_poly.pdbx_seq_one_letter_code
_entity_poly.pdbx_strand_id
1 'polypeptide(L)'
;MVMLGILLLAKLCCSMEMTAELNSSVRAEVHEKLHKGTPNLLLTLGDTLKDSLLHPTPDRNHGQQTLRGLYDYYHNLEDVHQMMKGTEEVEKRLGMKLFRMLVEAGGPPHLDIEFDIDDVMEKYEWNNKAIFSVRQVIDDTEGLWEKIQIEAESLGEFQR
;
A
#
# COMPACT_ATOMS: atom_id res chain seq x y z
N MET A 1 -28.50 -26.61 -47.45
CA MET A 1 -27.68 -25.43 -47.10
C MET A 1 -27.48 -25.36 -45.58
N VAL A 2 -26.65 -26.24 -44.99
CA VAL A 2 -26.45 -26.30 -43.51
C VAL A 2 -24.96 -26.25 -43.13
N MET A 3 -24.05 -26.10 -44.10
CA MET A 3 -22.60 -26.18 -43.86
C MET A 3 -21.90 -24.82 -43.61
N LEU A 4 -22.62 -23.68 -43.67
CA LEU A 4 -22.01 -22.36 -43.41
C LEU A 4 -22.13 -21.87 -41.95
N GLY A 5 -23.00 -22.47 -41.14
CA GLY A 5 -23.23 -22.00 -39.75
C GLY A 5 -22.19 -22.48 -38.74
N ILE A 6 -21.58 -23.64 -38.96
CA ILE A 6 -20.69 -24.28 -37.98
C ILE A 6 -19.27 -23.69 -38.05
N LEU A 7 -18.82 -23.22 -39.22
CA LEU A 7 -17.48 -22.65 -39.38
C LEU A 7 -17.32 -21.24 -38.76
N LEU A 8 -18.43 -20.50 -38.62
CA LEU A 8 -18.42 -19.16 -38.02
C LEU A 8 -18.41 -19.21 -36.48
N LEU A 9 -19.06 -20.19 -35.88
CA LEU A 9 -19.04 -20.39 -34.41
C LEU A 9 -17.66 -20.84 -33.91
N ALA A 10 -16.97 -21.71 -34.65
CA ALA A 10 -15.62 -22.16 -34.27
C ALA A 10 -14.58 -21.03 -34.27
N LYS A 11 -14.67 -20.07 -35.21
CA LYS A 11 -13.77 -18.90 -35.26
C LYS A 11 -14.00 -17.90 -34.12
N LEU A 12 -15.23 -17.77 -33.65
CA LEU A 12 -15.57 -16.90 -32.51
C LEU A 12 -15.13 -17.52 -31.18
N CYS A 13 -15.28 -18.84 -31.00
CA CYS A 13 -14.80 -19.52 -29.78
C CYS A 13 -13.27 -19.46 -29.65
N CYS A 14 -12.51 -19.74 -30.72
CA CYS A 14 -11.05 -19.63 -30.68
C CYS A 14 -10.55 -18.21 -30.38
N SER A 15 -11.25 -17.16 -30.84
CA SER A 15 -10.85 -15.78 -30.60
C SER A 15 -11.20 -15.26 -29.21
N MET A 16 -12.26 -15.79 -28.57
CA MET A 16 -12.62 -15.46 -27.19
C MET A 16 -11.74 -16.21 -26.18
N GLU A 17 -11.37 -17.46 -26.45
CA GLU A 17 -10.45 -18.22 -25.58
C GLU A 17 -9.03 -17.62 -25.63
N MET A 18 -8.52 -17.28 -26.82
CA MET A 18 -7.22 -16.60 -26.94
C MET A 18 -7.17 -15.24 -26.23
N THR A 19 -8.27 -14.48 -26.19
CA THR A 19 -8.27 -13.17 -25.51
C THR A 19 -8.42 -13.30 -23.99
N ALA A 20 -9.14 -14.31 -23.50
CA ALA A 20 -9.21 -14.63 -22.08
C ALA A 20 -7.87 -15.16 -21.53
N GLU A 21 -7.19 -16.02 -22.27
CA GLU A 21 -5.87 -16.53 -21.89
C GLU A 21 -4.80 -15.44 -21.94
N LEU A 22 -4.80 -14.59 -22.97
CA LEU A 22 -3.87 -13.46 -23.08
C LEU A 22 -4.12 -12.40 -21.99
N ASN A 23 -5.38 -12.10 -21.65
CA ASN A 23 -5.70 -11.24 -20.51
C ASN A 23 -5.34 -11.89 -19.18
N SER A 24 -5.52 -13.21 -19.02
CA SER A 24 -5.11 -13.90 -17.79
C SER A 24 -3.59 -13.92 -17.63
N SER A 25 -2.84 -14.06 -18.74
CA SER A 25 -1.38 -14.08 -18.76
C SER A 25 -0.80 -12.70 -18.50
N VAL A 26 -1.34 -11.65 -19.11
CA VAL A 26 -0.93 -10.26 -18.86
C VAL A 26 -1.32 -9.82 -17.45
N ARG A 27 -2.51 -10.22 -16.97
CA ARG A 27 -2.95 -9.96 -15.58
C ARG A 27 -2.11 -10.74 -14.58
N ALA A 28 -1.74 -11.99 -14.87
CA ALA A 28 -0.82 -12.78 -14.05
C ALA A 28 0.61 -12.20 -14.06
N GLU A 29 1.07 -11.61 -15.16
CA GLU A 29 2.39 -10.97 -15.25
C GLU A 29 2.43 -9.61 -14.53
N VAL A 30 1.32 -8.85 -14.54
CA VAL A 30 1.11 -7.66 -13.68
C VAL A 30 1.02 -8.08 -12.21
N HIS A 31 0.33 -9.17 -11.91
CA HIS A 31 0.20 -9.73 -10.57
C HIS A 31 1.52 -10.31 -10.05
N GLU A 32 2.35 -10.89 -10.92
CA GLU A 32 3.68 -11.42 -10.58
C GLU A 32 4.68 -10.28 -10.29
N LYS A 33 4.56 -9.15 -10.99
CA LYS A 33 5.32 -7.93 -10.67
C LYS A 33 4.90 -7.31 -9.33
N LEU A 34 3.64 -7.46 -8.91
CA LEU A 34 3.20 -7.13 -7.55
C LEU A 34 3.58 -8.19 -6.50
N HIS A 35 3.74 -9.46 -6.87
CA HIS A 35 3.93 -10.58 -5.93
C HIS A 35 5.36 -10.79 -5.45
N LYS A 36 6.37 -10.24 -6.12
CA LYS A 36 7.77 -10.48 -5.73
C LYS A 36 8.39 -9.45 -4.76
N GLY A 37 7.66 -8.41 -4.32
CA GLY A 37 8.27 -7.40 -3.43
C GLY A 37 7.39 -6.61 -2.47
N THR A 38 6.07 -6.61 -2.63
CA THR A 38 5.24 -5.54 -2.02
C THR A 38 4.73 -5.76 -0.59
N PRO A 39 4.56 -7.00 -0.05
CA PRO A 39 4.04 -7.15 1.32
C PRO A 39 5.00 -6.70 2.42
N ASN A 40 6.30 -6.79 2.17
CA ASN A 40 7.32 -6.35 3.11
C ASN A 40 7.62 -4.85 2.99
N LEU A 41 7.19 -4.18 1.91
CA LEU A 41 7.59 -2.80 1.65
C LEU A 41 7.01 -1.84 2.69
N LEU A 42 5.71 -1.93 2.99
CA LEU A 42 5.08 -1.08 4.00
C LEU A 42 5.66 -1.33 5.38
N LEU A 43 5.83 -2.59 5.79
CA LEU A 43 6.44 -2.92 7.08
C LEU A 43 7.88 -2.42 7.17
N THR A 44 8.72 -2.74 6.18
CA THR A 44 10.13 -2.30 6.13
C THR A 44 10.24 -0.77 6.10
N LEU A 45 9.41 -0.09 5.31
CA LEU A 45 9.39 1.37 5.26
C LEU A 45 8.93 1.95 6.60
N GLY A 46 7.87 1.39 7.19
CA GLY A 46 7.37 1.80 8.50
C GLY A 46 8.42 1.67 9.60
N ASP A 47 9.14 0.55 9.64
CA ASP A 47 10.24 0.32 10.58
C ASP A 47 11.41 1.28 10.33
N THR A 48 11.76 1.54 9.07
CA THR A 48 12.82 2.49 8.70
C THR A 48 12.46 3.92 9.13
N LEU A 49 11.20 4.31 8.95
CA LEU A 49 10.70 5.62 9.37
C LEU A 49 10.67 5.74 10.89
N LYS A 50 10.19 4.71 11.58
CA LYS A 50 10.24 4.61 13.03
C LYS A 50 11.66 4.81 13.56
N ASP A 51 12.62 4.06 13.03
CA ASP A 51 14.03 4.15 13.42
C ASP A 51 14.60 5.54 13.11
N SER A 52 14.32 6.09 11.93
CA SER A 52 14.80 7.42 11.53
C SER A 52 14.26 8.54 12.41
N LEU A 53 13.03 8.41 12.94
CA LEU A 53 12.45 9.39 13.85
C LEU A 53 12.96 9.23 15.29
N LEU A 54 13.16 8.00 15.76
CA LEU A 54 13.68 7.73 17.12
C LEU A 54 15.19 7.96 17.25
N HIS A 55 15.95 7.71 16.19
CA HIS A 55 17.40 7.76 16.19
C HIS A 55 17.93 8.64 15.04
N PRO A 56 17.60 9.94 15.03
CA PRO A 56 18.02 10.80 13.94
C PRO A 56 19.55 10.87 13.85
N THR A 57 20.05 10.90 12.61
CA THR A 57 21.47 11.09 12.28
C THR A 57 21.69 12.52 11.79
N PRO A 58 22.86 13.15 12.04
CA PRO A 58 23.14 14.52 11.64
C PRO A 58 23.41 14.62 10.13
N ASP A 59 22.37 14.35 9.33
CA ASP A 59 22.38 14.39 7.87
C ASP A 59 21.05 14.95 7.33
N ARG A 60 21.12 16.15 6.76
CA ARG A 60 19.99 16.82 6.12
C ARG A 60 19.35 15.98 5.01
N ASN A 61 20.13 15.22 4.24
CA ASN A 61 19.58 14.37 3.18
C ASN A 61 18.76 13.22 3.76
N HIS A 62 19.23 12.62 4.86
CA HIS A 62 18.48 11.60 5.60
C HIS A 62 17.16 12.17 6.12
N GLY A 63 17.18 13.41 6.61
CA GLY A 63 15.97 14.15 6.97
C GLY A 63 14.99 14.31 5.82
N GLN A 64 15.45 14.74 4.64
CA GLN A 64 14.58 14.87 3.46
C GLN A 64 14.01 13.52 3.01
N GLN A 65 14.82 12.46 3.08
CA GLN A 65 14.38 11.09 2.77
C GLN A 65 13.34 10.59 3.77
N THR A 66 13.51 10.89 5.06
CA THR A 66 12.55 10.53 6.11
C THR A 66 11.19 11.19 5.87
N LEU A 67 11.17 12.51 5.62
CA LEU A 67 9.93 13.23 5.32
C LEU A 67 9.26 12.69 4.05
N ARG A 68 10.04 12.45 2.99
CA ARG A 68 9.51 11.84 1.77
C ARG A 68 8.95 10.45 2.03
N GLY A 69 9.65 9.63 2.81
CA GLY A 69 9.23 8.28 3.15
C GLY A 69 7.90 8.24 3.92
N LEU A 70 7.63 9.23 4.78
CA LEU A 70 6.32 9.36 5.44
C LEU A 70 5.19 9.56 4.41
N TYR A 71 5.38 10.45 3.44
CA TYR A 71 4.42 10.62 2.35
C TYR A 71 4.30 9.37 1.50
N ASP A 72 5.42 8.72 1.13
CA ASP A 72 5.40 7.49 0.36
C ASP A 72 4.64 6.38 1.12
N TYR A 73 4.80 6.30 2.45
CA TYR A 73 4.04 5.38 3.28
C TYR A 73 2.54 5.68 3.22
N TYR A 74 2.14 6.93 3.42
CA TYR A 74 0.73 7.36 3.33
C TYR A 74 0.09 6.94 2.01
N HIS A 75 0.75 7.23 0.86
CA HIS A 75 0.21 6.86 -0.45
C HIS A 75 0.12 5.35 -0.65
N ASN A 76 1.15 4.60 -0.21
CA ASN A 76 1.10 3.14 -0.26
C ASN A 76 -0.04 2.57 0.61
N LEU A 77 -0.32 3.19 1.76
CA LEU A 77 -1.46 2.82 2.60
C LEU A 77 -2.80 3.18 1.94
N GLU A 78 -2.86 4.30 1.23
CA GLU A 78 -4.02 4.70 0.43
C GLU A 78 -4.29 3.68 -0.69
N ASP A 79 -3.25 3.19 -1.36
CA ASP A 79 -3.38 2.12 -2.34
C ASP A 79 -3.95 0.84 -1.72
N VAL A 80 -3.53 0.46 -0.50
CA VAL A 80 -4.15 -0.65 0.25
C VAL A 80 -5.63 -0.43 0.47
N HIS A 81 -6.02 0.77 0.91
CA HIS A 81 -7.41 1.12 1.12
C HIS A 81 -8.22 1.06 -0.19
N GLN A 82 -7.70 1.57 -1.29
CA GLN A 82 -8.38 1.52 -2.59
C GLN A 82 -8.51 0.08 -3.09
N MET A 83 -7.47 -0.74 -2.94
CA MET A 83 -7.51 -2.17 -3.29
C MET A 83 -8.63 -2.89 -2.54
N MET A 84 -8.78 -2.65 -1.23
CA MET A 84 -9.85 -3.26 -0.42
C MET A 84 -11.26 -2.87 -0.90
N LYS A 85 -11.41 -1.64 -1.41
CA LYS A 85 -12.70 -1.10 -1.88
C LYS A 85 -12.98 -1.38 -3.36
N GLY A 86 -11.98 -1.85 -4.11
CA GLY A 86 -12.07 -2.09 -5.54
C GLY A 86 -13.17 -3.08 -5.93
N THR A 87 -13.48 -3.15 -7.22
CA THR A 87 -14.44 -4.15 -7.74
C THR A 87 -13.76 -5.45 -8.17
N GLU A 88 -12.44 -5.40 -8.39
CA GLU A 88 -11.65 -6.55 -8.77
C GLU A 88 -11.35 -7.43 -7.57
N GLU A 89 -11.91 -8.64 -7.58
CA GLU A 89 -11.79 -9.62 -6.50
C GLU A 89 -10.32 -9.96 -6.15
N VAL A 90 -9.45 -9.98 -7.16
CA VAL A 90 -8.02 -10.28 -6.99
C VAL A 90 -7.32 -9.15 -6.21
N GLU A 91 -7.57 -7.89 -6.60
CA GLU A 91 -7.04 -6.71 -5.91
C GLU A 91 -7.58 -6.61 -4.48
N LYS A 92 -8.87 -6.87 -4.26
CA LYS A 92 -9.48 -6.90 -2.93
C LYS A 92 -8.79 -7.88 -2.00
N ARG A 93 -8.58 -9.12 -2.46
CA ARG A 93 -7.86 -10.12 -1.66
C ARG A 93 -6.44 -9.69 -1.35
N LEU A 94 -5.75 -9.05 -2.29
CA LEU A 94 -4.41 -8.53 -2.07
C LEU A 94 -4.40 -7.39 -1.04
N GLY A 95 -5.27 -6.39 -1.20
CA GLY A 95 -5.44 -5.30 -0.24
C GLY A 95 -5.75 -5.83 1.16
N MET A 96 -6.68 -6.79 1.26
CA MET A 96 -6.99 -7.44 2.53
C MET A 96 -5.81 -8.20 3.13
N LYS A 97 -5.01 -8.89 2.30
CA LYS A 97 -3.81 -9.57 2.76
C LYS A 97 -2.79 -8.59 3.33
N LEU A 98 -2.56 -7.46 2.65
CA LEU A 98 -1.65 -6.41 3.10
C LEU A 98 -2.13 -5.78 4.41
N PHE A 99 -3.44 -5.50 4.52
CA PHE A 99 -4.05 -5.01 5.76
C PHE A 99 -3.82 -5.99 6.93
N ARG A 100 -4.10 -7.28 6.74
CA ARG A 100 -3.88 -8.29 7.80
C ARG A 100 -2.43 -8.34 8.25
N MET A 101 -1.48 -8.25 7.33
CA MET A 101 -0.05 -8.23 7.66
C MET A 101 0.32 -7.00 8.50
N LEU A 102 -0.23 -5.83 8.18
CA LEU A 102 -0.04 -4.63 9.00
C LEU A 102 -0.63 -4.83 10.40
N VAL A 103 -1.85 -5.37 10.50
CA VAL A 103 -2.47 -5.64 11.81
C VAL A 103 -1.64 -6.64 12.63
N GLU A 104 -1.19 -7.74 12.03
CA GLU A 104 -0.34 -8.75 12.69
C GLU A 104 0.97 -8.14 13.22
N ALA A 105 1.47 -7.08 12.59
CA ALA A 105 2.63 -6.31 13.04
C ALA A 105 2.31 -5.23 14.08
N GLY A 106 1.03 -5.04 14.45
CA GLY A 106 0.57 -4.01 15.40
C GLY A 106 0.04 -2.73 14.75
N GLY A 107 0.04 -2.64 13.42
CA GLY A 107 -0.34 -1.45 12.66
C GLY A 107 0.87 -0.75 12.02
N PRO A 108 0.70 0.47 11.49
CA PRO A 108 1.80 1.27 10.95
C PRO A 108 2.87 1.58 12.01
N PRO A 109 4.11 1.06 11.89
CA PRO A 109 5.09 1.11 12.99
C PRO A 109 5.51 2.50 13.48
N HIS A 110 5.42 3.51 12.61
CA HIS A 110 5.81 4.89 12.89
C HIS A 110 4.71 5.71 13.57
N LEU A 111 3.50 5.17 13.73
CA LEU A 111 2.41 5.84 14.46
C LEU A 111 2.49 5.61 15.98
N ASP A 112 3.06 4.48 16.41
CA ASP A 112 3.13 4.09 17.83
C ASP A 112 4.37 4.65 18.56
N ILE A 113 4.90 5.78 18.10
CA ILE A 113 6.12 6.37 18.67
C ILE A 113 5.96 7.84 19.06
N GLU A 114 6.62 8.20 20.15
CA GLU A 114 6.93 9.58 20.50
C GLU A 114 8.42 9.81 20.22
N PHE A 115 8.76 10.88 19.50
CA PHE A 115 10.15 11.24 19.20
C PHE A 115 10.45 12.69 19.62
N ASP A 116 11.72 12.96 19.92
CA ASP A 116 12.18 14.28 20.34
C ASP A 116 12.25 15.22 19.13
N ILE A 117 11.37 16.23 19.13
CA ILE A 117 11.26 17.21 18.05
C ILE A 117 12.50 18.08 17.95
N ASP A 118 13.07 18.48 19.08
CA ASP A 118 14.25 19.35 19.08
C ASP A 118 15.46 18.58 18.52
N ASP A 119 15.60 17.30 18.86
CA ASP A 119 16.67 16.43 18.34
C ASP A 119 16.55 16.19 16.83
N VAL A 120 15.35 15.86 16.30
CA VAL A 120 15.17 15.71 14.85
C VAL A 120 15.33 17.04 14.12
N MET A 121 14.90 18.17 14.71
CA MET A 121 15.10 19.50 14.12
C MET A 121 16.58 19.82 13.97
N GLU A 122 17.37 19.57 15.03
CA GLU A 122 18.81 19.80 15.02
C GLU A 122 19.51 18.89 14.01
N LYS A 123 19.32 17.57 14.11
CA LYS A 123 20.09 16.61 13.32
C LYS A 123 19.69 16.56 11.84
N TYR A 124 18.42 16.73 11.52
CA TYR A 124 17.96 16.77 10.12
C TYR A 124 17.94 18.18 9.52
N GLU A 125 18.35 19.20 10.28
CA GLU A 125 18.23 20.61 9.91
C GLU A 125 16.80 20.97 9.48
N TRP A 126 15.80 20.36 10.12
CA TRP A 126 14.40 20.63 9.86
C TRP A 126 13.97 21.94 10.50
N ASN A 127 13.20 22.72 9.75
CA ASN A 127 12.56 23.93 10.25
C ASN A 127 11.12 23.63 10.71
N ASN A 128 10.48 24.63 11.32
CA ASN A 128 9.09 24.52 11.78
C ASN A 128 8.12 24.08 10.67
N LYS A 129 8.39 24.43 9.40
CA LYS A 129 7.56 23.99 8.28
C LYS A 129 7.71 22.49 8.04
N ALA A 130 8.93 21.96 8.08
CA ALA A 130 9.17 20.53 7.95
C ALA A 130 8.51 19.75 9.11
N ILE A 131 8.64 20.23 10.35
CA ILE A 131 7.98 19.61 11.50
C ILE A 131 6.45 19.64 11.36
N PHE A 132 5.89 20.77 10.91
CA PHE A 132 4.46 20.84 10.62
C PHE A 132 4.04 19.80 9.57
N SER A 133 4.81 19.65 8.49
CA SER A 133 4.55 18.63 7.46
C SER A 133 4.65 17.20 7.99
N VAL A 134 5.64 16.89 8.84
CA VAL A 134 5.79 15.58 9.50
C VAL A 134 4.57 15.27 10.37
N ARG A 135 4.16 16.23 11.22
CA ARG A 135 2.97 16.06 12.07
C ARG A 135 1.72 15.83 11.23
N GLN A 136 1.52 16.65 10.21
CA GLN A 136 0.36 16.54 9.34
C GLN A 136 0.29 15.17 8.65
N VAL A 137 1.40 14.66 8.08
CA VAL A 137 1.36 13.36 7.40
C VAL A 137 1.19 12.19 8.38
N ILE A 138 1.69 12.30 9.62
CA ILE A 138 1.42 11.32 10.68
C ILE A 138 -0.06 11.31 11.02
N ASP A 139 -0.67 12.48 11.29
CA ASP A 139 -2.10 12.60 11.59
C ASP A 139 -2.98 12.09 10.42
N ASP A 140 -2.61 12.43 9.18
CA ASP A 140 -3.31 11.96 7.97
C ASP A 140 -3.20 10.43 7.82
N THR A 141 -2.04 9.85 8.16
CA THR A 141 -1.81 8.40 8.11
C THR A 141 -2.59 7.67 9.20
N GLU A 142 -2.66 8.22 10.42
CA GLU A 142 -3.49 7.69 11.50
C GLU A 142 -4.97 7.70 11.11
N GLY A 143 -5.47 8.83 10.62
CA GLY A 143 -6.86 8.95 10.16
C GLY A 143 -7.19 8.06 8.97
N LEU A 144 -6.22 7.74 8.11
CA LEU A 144 -6.39 6.75 7.04
C LEU A 144 -6.41 5.33 7.59
N TRP A 145 -5.51 5.01 8.53
CA TRP A 145 -5.47 3.70 9.17
C TRP A 145 -6.77 3.34 9.87
N GLU A 146 -7.34 4.28 10.62
CA GLU A 146 -8.66 4.10 11.25
C GLU A 146 -9.76 3.81 10.23
N LYS A 147 -9.80 4.53 9.10
CA LYS A 147 -10.78 4.28 8.02
C LYS A 147 -10.64 2.87 7.45
N ILE A 148 -9.41 2.40 7.26
CA ILE A 148 -9.14 1.05 6.75
C ILE A 148 -9.64 0.00 7.74
N GLN A 149 -9.40 0.20 9.04
CA GLN A 149 -9.91 -0.69 10.08
C GLN A 149 -11.44 -0.77 10.06
N ILE A 150 -12.14 0.37 9.97
CA ILE A 150 -13.61 0.43 9.88
C ILE A 150 -14.12 -0.30 8.62
N GLU A 151 -13.46 -0.10 7.48
CA GLU A 151 -13.80 -0.80 6.23
C GLU A 151 -13.63 -2.32 6.41
N ALA A 152 -12.53 -2.78 7.00
CA ALA A 152 -12.28 -4.20 7.25
C ALA A 152 -13.30 -4.84 8.21
N GLU A 153 -13.73 -4.11 9.25
CA GLU A 153 -14.82 -4.53 10.15
C GLU A 153 -16.13 -4.72 9.38
N SER A 154 -16.45 -3.80 8.47
CA SER A 154 -17.67 -3.87 7.65
C SER A 154 -17.70 -5.06 6.69
N LEU A 155 -16.52 -5.54 6.27
CA LEU A 155 -16.35 -6.74 5.44
C LEU A 155 -16.45 -8.05 6.25
N GLY A 156 -16.65 -7.97 7.57
CA GLY A 156 -16.86 -9.13 8.46
C GLY A 156 -15.58 -9.84 8.89
N GLU A 157 -14.42 -9.21 8.69
CA GLU A 157 -13.10 -9.84 8.87
C GLU A 157 -12.30 -9.28 10.06
N PHE A 158 -12.93 -8.45 10.90
CA PHE A 158 -12.32 -7.89 12.11
C PHE A 158 -13.32 -7.80 13.27
N GLN A 159 -13.00 -8.47 14.39
CA GLN A 159 -13.64 -8.26 15.69
C GLN A 159 -12.52 -7.97 16.70
N ARG A 160 -12.50 -6.74 17.23
CA ARG A 160 -11.57 -6.33 18.29
C ARG A 160 -11.83 -7.07 19.60
#